data_AF-A0AAJ2PJQ7-F1
#
_entry.id   AF-A0AAJ2PJQ7-F1
#
_cell.length_a   1.000
_cell.length_b   1.000
_cell.length_c   1.000
_cell.angle_alpha   90.00
_cell.angle_beta   90.00
_cell.angle_gamma   90.00
#
_symmetry.space_group_name_H-M   'P 1'
#
loop_
_entity.id
_entity.type
_entity.pdbx_description
1 polymer ?
#
loop_
_entity_poly.entity_id
_entity_poly.type
_entity_poly.pdbx_seq_one_letter_code
_entity_poly.pdbx_strand_id
1 'polypeptide(L)'
;MHVGDNMFWSIGEVARKTGLSVKLIRHWSDVGIIHPAHRTPAGYRLYGPEALSRLQLAQTLRGLGLGLATIRAVLEREDTLSQVAATHIDALETQISALRTQQAVLRSVIRRDTTAEGLTTMTELAHMSAAERRAVIQDFVTETLGELDVPTYRRGLLAATPDLPAQATDEQVDAWLELGVLVTTPALPAGLRRMAHYAAEHHPGEHDDNALREAERVTDDWLRRVDTARDQGIAPDSPAADPVVTAVMRTWIPTQTASDGNNLVDDAEARSLLLRQLEVASDPHMERYWQLLCVINGHPVRPSMAAAGQWLTTALRAHPEPGARTAQLDVLYDAGEDTWEPAGVLHACDEVLDAVGLLVSAVEPEQFDRRTPCADWDVRTLLNHLVWENLLWASLADGAPRSDFTADHIGADHIAAFRSASRAARSAFARPGMLDQRYGPAPGRRLVEQLVIEMLVHGWDLARAVGHPYDTVQHLAETALPVVREIYGPLPRTAAGSFAAPQPTPVNATPLDHLAAYLGRTVT
;
A
#
# COMPACT_ATOMS: atom_id res chain seq x y z
N MET A 1 30.14 -83.97 1.21
CA MET A 1 29.02 -84.20 2.14
C MET A 1 28.33 -82.86 2.35
N HIS A 2 27.00 -82.82 2.12
CA HIS A 2 26.04 -81.71 2.05
C HIS A 2 26.35 -80.45 2.89
N VAL A 3 26.01 -79.23 2.44
CA VAL A 3 24.62 -78.72 2.36
C VAL A 3 24.44 -77.80 1.14
N GLY A 4 23.49 -78.15 0.27
CA GLY A 4 23.04 -77.28 -0.81
C GLY A 4 22.26 -76.10 -0.23
N ASP A 5 22.50 -74.92 -0.79
CA ASP A 5 21.70 -73.73 -0.55
C ASP A 5 20.22 -74.08 -0.63
N ASN A 6 19.50 -73.94 0.49
CA ASN A 6 18.06 -74.14 0.51
C ASN A 6 17.43 -72.97 -0.25
N MET A 7 17.30 -73.12 -1.57
CA MET A 7 16.78 -72.14 -2.52
C MET A 7 15.31 -71.76 -2.28
N PHE A 8 14.65 -72.42 -1.33
CA PHE A 8 13.24 -72.24 -1.01
C PHE A 8 13.03 -72.03 0.49
N TRP A 9 12.23 -71.03 0.83
CA TRP A 9 11.94 -70.63 2.21
C TRP A 9 10.47 -70.86 2.55
N SER A 10 10.22 -71.36 3.76
CA SER A 10 8.89 -71.38 4.35
C SER A 10 8.40 -69.95 4.61
N ILE A 11 7.08 -69.78 4.74
CA ILE A 11 6.48 -68.45 5.00
C ILE A 11 7.06 -67.75 6.25
N GLY A 12 7.46 -68.52 7.27
CA GLY A 12 8.08 -67.99 8.49
C GLY A 12 9.54 -67.57 8.30
N GLU A 13 10.28 -68.22 7.40
CA GLU A 13 11.63 -67.82 7.02
C GLU A 13 11.60 -66.59 6.11
N VAL A 14 10.64 -66.52 5.18
CA VAL A 14 10.39 -65.32 4.38
C VAL A 14 10.04 -64.14 5.29
N ALA A 15 9.14 -64.32 6.26
CA ALA A 15 8.78 -63.30 7.25
C ALA A 15 10.01 -62.75 8.01
N ARG A 16 10.91 -63.63 8.46
CA ARG A 16 12.16 -63.22 9.11
C ARG A 16 13.10 -62.46 8.18
N LYS A 17 13.19 -62.87 6.91
CA LYS A 17 14.09 -62.25 5.92
C LYS A 17 13.59 -60.90 5.41
N THR A 18 12.27 -60.71 5.32
CA THR A 18 11.68 -59.48 4.77
C THR A 18 11.16 -58.53 5.85
N GLY A 19 11.06 -58.96 7.11
CA GLY A 19 10.45 -58.19 8.19
C GLY A 19 8.92 -58.10 8.10
N LEU A 20 8.30 -58.72 7.10
CA LEU A 20 6.85 -58.73 6.94
C LEU A 20 6.20 -59.77 7.86
N SER A 21 4.98 -59.49 8.33
CA SER A 21 4.21 -60.48 9.08
C SER A 21 3.82 -61.66 8.18
N VAL A 22 3.78 -62.86 8.77
CA VAL A 22 3.28 -64.08 8.10
C VAL A 22 1.87 -63.86 7.53
N LYS A 23 1.03 -63.09 8.24
CA LYS A 23 -0.32 -62.74 7.79
C LYS A 23 -0.31 -61.94 6.50
N LEU A 24 0.58 -60.94 6.38
CA LEU A 24 0.71 -60.12 5.18
C LEU A 24 1.24 -60.92 3.99
N ILE A 25 2.27 -61.75 4.21
CA ILE A 25 2.82 -62.63 3.16
C ILE A 25 1.75 -63.61 2.68
N ARG A 26 0.95 -64.16 3.59
CA ARG A 26 -0.17 -65.05 3.24
C ARG A 26 -1.20 -64.31 2.39
N HIS A 27 -1.63 -63.12 2.83
CA HIS A 27 -2.57 -62.29 2.08
C HIS A 27 -2.04 -61.95 0.68
N TRP A 28 -0.80 -61.50 0.55
CA TRP A 28 -0.16 -61.17 -0.73
C TRP A 28 0.02 -62.40 -1.63
N SER A 29 0.21 -63.58 -1.04
CA SER A 29 0.21 -64.84 -1.78
C SER A 29 -1.18 -65.25 -2.25
N ASP A 30 -2.22 -64.95 -1.48
CA ASP A 30 -3.61 -65.26 -1.84
C ASP A 30 -4.16 -64.31 -2.91
N VAL A 31 -3.74 -63.03 -2.91
CA VAL A 31 -4.13 -62.04 -3.94
C VAL A 31 -3.23 -62.03 -5.19
N GLY A 32 -2.25 -62.93 -5.27
CA GLY A 32 -1.43 -63.13 -6.47
C GLY A 32 -0.21 -62.21 -6.62
N ILE A 33 0.15 -61.42 -5.60
CA ILE A 33 1.37 -60.59 -5.63
C ILE A 33 2.63 -61.48 -5.67
N ILE A 34 2.60 -62.58 -4.94
CA ILE A 34 3.65 -63.60 -4.94
C ILE A 34 3.07 -65.00 -5.09
N HIS A 35 3.80 -65.85 -5.82
CA HIS A 35 3.43 -67.25 -6.02
C HIS A 35 4.39 -68.17 -5.26
N PRO A 36 3.89 -69.20 -4.54
CA PRO A 36 4.75 -70.22 -3.99
C PRO A 36 5.36 -71.04 -5.13
N ALA A 37 6.68 -71.26 -5.08
CA ALA A 37 7.39 -72.05 -6.07
C ALA A 37 7.06 -73.55 -5.95
N HIS A 38 6.92 -74.02 -4.71
CA HIS A 38 6.58 -75.41 -4.41
C HIS A 38 5.66 -75.51 -3.19
N ARG A 39 5.10 -76.69 -2.98
CA ARG A 39 4.49 -77.08 -1.71
C ARG A 39 5.22 -78.29 -1.14
N THR A 40 5.38 -78.33 0.18
CA THR A 40 5.88 -79.53 0.85
C THR A 40 4.87 -80.68 0.70
N PRO A 41 5.26 -81.95 0.93
CA PRO A 41 4.33 -83.08 0.98
C PRO A 41 3.20 -82.92 2.00
N ALA A 42 3.43 -82.12 3.05
CA ALA A 42 2.44 -81.75 4.07
C ALA A 42 1.57 -80.53 3.68
N GLY A 43 1.72 -79.99 2.46
CA GLY A 43 0.90 -78.91 1.90
C GLY A 43 1.38 -77.47 2.15
N TYR A 44 2.49 -77.27 2.87
CA TYR A 44 3.01 -75.93 3.20
C TYR A 44 3.63 -75.23 1.99
N ARG A 45 3.36 -73.92 1.82
CA ARG A 45 3.91 -73.08 0.74
C ARG A 45 5.41 -72.83 0.95
N LEU A 46 6.19 -73.04 -0.10
CA LEU A 46 7.62 -72.71 -0.18
C LEU A 46 7.84 -71.63 -1.24
N TYR A 47 8.62 -70.61 -0.91
CA TYR A 47 8.88 -69.45 -1.76
C TYR A 47 10.33 -69.42 -2.22
N GLY A 48 10.55 -69.22 -3.52
CA GLY A 48 11.89 -69.11 -4.09
C GLY A 48 12.44 -67.67 -4.10
N PRO A 49 13.61 -67.46 -4.72
CA PRO A 49 14.26 -66.14 -4.78
C PRO A 49 13.42 -65.10 -5.52
N GLU A 50 12.69 -65.52 -6.57
CA GLU A 50 11.79 -64.65 -7.32
C GLU A 50 10.67 -64.05 -6.43
N ALA A 51 10.11 -64.86 -5.52
CA ALA A 51 9.09 -64.39 -4.59
C ALA A 51 9.64 -63.34 -3.62
N LEU A 52 10.91 -63.44 -3.21
CA LEU A 52 11.58 -62.41 -2.40
C LEU A 52 11.78 -61.12 -3.19
N SER A 53 12.24 -61.19 -4.44
CA SER A 53 12.37 -60.02 -5.31
C SER A 53 11.02 -59.34 -5.56
N ARG A 54 9.95 -60.12 -5.80
CA ARG A 54 8.57 -59.61 -5.93
C ARG A 54 8.08 -58.98 -4.62
N LEU A 55 8.38 -59.56 -3.46
CA LEU A 55 8.05 -58.98 -2.15
C LEU A 55 8.75 -57.65 -1.90
N GLN A 56 10.02 -57.53 -2.27
CA GLN A 56 10.77 -56.28 -2.13
C GLN A 56 10.19 -55.20 -3.04
N LEU A 57 9.96 -55.51 -4.33
CA LEU A 57 9.35 -54.56 -5.26
C LEU A 57 7.93 -54.16 -4.83
N ALA A 58 7.09 -55.11 -4.41
CA ALA A 58 5.75 -54.82 -3.90
C ALA A 58 5.77 -53.92 -2.66
N GLN A 59 6.73 -54.10 -1.74
CA GLN A 59 6.90 -53.21 -0.59
C GLN A 59 7.31 -51.80 -1.01
N THR A 60 8.28 -51.67 -1.92
CA THR A 60 8.71 -50.36 -2.44
C THR A 60 7.54 -49.63 -3.09
N LEU A 61 6.78 -50.30 -3.96
CA LEU A 61 5.63 -49.70 -4.63
C LEU A 61 4.50 -49.35 -3.64
N ARG A 62 4.26 -50.19 -2.64
CA ARG A 62 3.28 -49.89 -1.59
C ARG A 62 3.69 -48.70 -0.72
N GLY A 63 4.99 -48.55 -0.46
CA GLY A 63 5.57 -47.39 0.23
C GLY A 63 5.40 -46.08 -0.56
N LEU A 64 5.28 -46.16 -1.89
CA LEU A 64 4.98 -45.03 -2.78
C LEU A 64 3.47 -44.77 -2.95
N GLY A 65 2.59 -45.48 -2.22
CA GLY A 65 1.14 -45.24 -2.25
C GLY A 65 0.34 -46.09 -3.25
N LEU A 66 0.99 -46.99 -4.01
CA LEU A 66 0.31 -47.78 -5.05
C LEU A 66 -0.63 -48.86 -4.47
N GLY A 67 -1.80 -49.01 -5.09
CA GLY A 67 -2.80 -50.05 -4.80
C GLY A 67 -2.29 -51.47 -5.07
N LEU A 68 -2.78 -52.48 -4.33
CA LEU A 68 -2.39 -53.89 -4.57
C LEU A 68 -2.76 -54.38 -5.99
N ALA A 69 -3.86 -53.90 -6.57
CA ALA A 69 -4.25 -54.23 -7.94
C ALA A 69 -3.22 -53.73 -8.96
N THR A 70 -2.78 -52.48 -8.82
CA THR A 70 -1.75 -51.86 -9.68
C THR A 70 -0.38 -52.52 -9.50
N ILE A 71 0.00 -52.83 -8.25
CA ILE A 71 1.24 -53.56 -7.96
C ILE A 71 1.24 -54.92 -8.67
N ARG A 72 0.10 -55.62 -8.68
CA ARG A 72 -0.04 -56.89 -9.39
C ARG A 72 0.18 -56.73 -10.89
N ALA A 73 -0.48 -55.77 -11.54
CA ALA A 73 -0.35 -55.51 -12.98
C ALA A 73 1.12 -55.24 -13.40
N VAL A 74 1.86 -54.45 -12.61
CA VAL A 74 3.30 -54.21 -12.85
C VAL A 74 4.12 -55.50 -12.71
N LEU A 75 3.83 -56.30 -11.68
CA LEU A 75 4.55 -57.55 -11.43
C LEU A 75 4.22 -58.66 -12.43
N GLU A 76 3.03 -58.62 -13.05
CA GLU A 76 2.59 -59.53 -14.11
C GLU A 76 3.00 -59.05 -15.51
N ARG A 77 3.69 -57.89 -15.60
CA ARG A 77 4.11 -57.22 -16.84
C ARG A 77 2.94 -56.82 -17.75
N GLU A 78 1.75 -56.67 -17.18
CA GLU A 78 0.58 -56.13 -17.87
C GLU A 78 0.76 -54.63 -18.14
N ASP A 79 1.35 -53.91 -17.18
CA ASP A 79 1.80 -52.52 -17.31
C ASP A 79 3.29 -52.40 -17.02
N THR A 80 3.97 -51.41 -17.62
CA THR A 80 5.35 -51.07 -17.23
C THR A 80 5.37 -50.22 -15.96
N LEU A 81 6.43 -50.36 -15.15
CA LEU A 81 6.63 -49.53 -13.95
C LEU A 81 6.58 -48.02 -14.28
N SER A 82 7.14 -47.61 -15.41
CA SER A 82 7.16 -46.21 -15.83
C SER A 82 5.77 -45.67 -16.16
N GLN A 83 4.92 -46.45 -16.84
CA GLN A 83 3.54 -46.05 -17.14
C GLN A 83 2.73 -45.85 -15.85
N VAL A 84 2.81 -46.82 -14.93
CA VAL A 84 2.13 -46.75 -13.63
C VAL A 84 2.64 -45.59 -12.79
N ALA A 85 3.96 -45.34 -12.77
CA ALA A 85 4.54 -44.21 -12.06
C ALA A 85 4.08 -42.86 -12.65
N ALA A 86 4.05 -42.71 -13.97
CA ALA A 86 3.57 -41.49 -14.63
C ALA A 86 2.11 -41.20 -14.28
N THR A 87 1.21 -42.19 -14.41
CA THR A 87 -0.20 -42.04 -14.03
C THR A 87 -0.38 -41.71 -12.55
N HIS A 88 0.46 -42.26 -11.67
CA HIS A 88 0.39 -41.96 -10.25
C HIS A 88 0.90 -40.56 -9.91
N ILE A 89 1.97 -40.10 -10.59
CA ILE A 89 2.46 -38.72 -10.50
C ILE A 89 1.34 -37.76 -10.93
N ASP A 90 0.70 -37.98 -12.08
CA ASP A 90 -0.39 -37.12 -12.56
C ASP A 90 -1.55 -37.04 -11.55
N ALA A 91 -1.91 -38.17 -10.94
CA ALA A 91 -2.96 -38.22 -9.92
C ALA A 91 -2.58 -37.47 -8.63
N LEU A 92 -1.32 -37.62 -8.19
CA LEU A 92 -0.81 -36.90 -7.02
C LEU A 92 -0.70 -35.39 -7.28
N GLU A 93 -0.21 -34.98 -8.45
CA GLU A 93 -0.15 -33.58 -8.84
C GLU A 93 -1.54 -32.95 -8.88
N THR A 94 -2.55 -33.68 -9.38
CA THR A 94 -3.96 -33.25 -9.33
C THR A 94 -4.45 -33.06 -7.89
N GLN A 95 -4.14 -34.00 -6.99
CA GLN A 95 -4.53 -33.88 -5.58
C GLN A 95 -3.82 -32.72 -4.88
N ILE A 96 -2.52 -32.54 -5.12
CA ILE A 96 -1.73 -31.44 -4.57
C ILE A 96 -2.29 -30.10 -5.04
N SER A 97 -2.63 -29.97 -6.32
CA SER A 97 -3.24 -28.76 -6.87
C SER A 97 -4.58 -28.46 -6.18
N ALA A 98 -5.46 -29.44 -6.05
CA ALA A 98 -6.74 -29.28 -5.35
C ALA A 98 -6.59 -28.86 -3.88
N LEU A 99 -5.64 -29.47 -3.14
CA LEU A 99 -5.37 -29.11 -1.75
C LEU A 99 -4.77 -27.70 -1.60
N ARG A 100 -3.91 -27.28 -2.53
CA ARG A 100 -3.36 -25.90 -2.56
C ARG A 100 -4.46 -24.87 -2.79
N THR A 101 -5.37 -25.13 -3.73
CA THR A 101 -6.53 -24.27 -3.98
C THR A 101 -7.41 -24.13 -2.72
N GLN A 102 -7.70 -25.24 -2.03
CA GLN A 102 -8.43 -25.21 -0.76
C GLN A 102 -7.71 -24.40 0.32
N GLN A 103 -6.40 -24.57 0.44
CA GLN A 103 -5.58 -23.82 1.39
C GLN A 103 -5.59 -22.31 1.10
N ALA A 104 -5.49 -21.90 -0.16
CA ALA A 104 -5.52 -20.51 -0.57
C ALA A 104 -6.87 -19.84 -0.26
N VAL A 105 -7.99 -20.53 -0.53
CA VAL A 105 -9.33 -20.04 -0.17
C VAL A 105 -9.41 -19.79 1.34
N LEU A 106 -9.00 -20.76 2.17
CA LEU A 106 -9.04 -20.63 3.62
C LEU A 106 -8.14 -19.51 4.15
N ARG A 107 -6.95 -19.34 3.58
CA ARG A 107 -6.05 -18.22 3.95
C ARG A 107 -6.66 -16.87 3.59
N SER A 108 -7.28 -16.78 2.42
CA SER A 108 -7.92 -15.55 1.98
C SER A 108 -9.13 -15.19 2.87
N VAL A 109 -9.90 -16.18 3.33
CA VAL A 109 -10.98 -16.01 4.33
C VAL A 109 -10.45 -15.47 5.66
N ILE A 110 -9.35 -16.03 6.18
CA ILE A 110 -8.72 -15.56 7.42
C ILE A 110 -8.27 -14.11 7.31
N ARG A 111 -7.71 -13.70 6.16
CA ARG A 111 -7.21 -12.33 5.96
C ARG A 111 -8.32 -11.29 5.82
N ARG A 112 -9.48 -11.67 5.28
CA ARG A 112 -10.53 -10.73 4.86
C ARG A 112 -11.74 -10.68 5.79
N ASP A 113 -11.75 -11.49 6.86
CA ASP A 113 -12.90 -11.66 7.75
C ASP A 113 -14.22 -11.89 6.97
N THR A 114 -14.14 -12.77 5.97
CA THR A 114 -15.17 -12.93 4.94
C THR A 114 -16.47 -13.52 5.50
N THR A 115 -17.62 -13.02 5.02
CA THR A 115 -18.95 -13.59 5.29
C THR A 115 -19.14 -14.97 4.63
N ALA A 116 -20.19 -15.70 5.02
CA ALA A 116 -20.55 -16.98 4.41
C ALA A 116 -20.83 -16.87 2.89
N GLU A 117 -21.45 -15.76 2.44
CA GLU A 117 -21.66 -15.50 1.01
C GLU A 117 -20.33 -15.27 0.29
N GLY A 118 -19.42 -14.47 0.87
CA GLY A 118 -18.10 -14.25 0.28
C GLY A 118 -17.25 -15.53 0.21
N LEU A 119 -17.38 -16.44 1.18
CA LEU A 119 -16.75 -17.76 1.11
C LEU A 119 -17.24 -18.58 -0.09
N THR A 120 -18.55 -18.57 -0.37
CA THR A 120 -19.12 -19.26 -1.53
C THR A 120 -18.56 -18.69 -2.84
N THR A 121 -18.59 -17.36 -3.00
CA THR A 121 -18.03 -16.69 -4.18
C THR A 121 -16.54 -16.98 -4.37
N MET A 122 -15.76 -16.97 -3.29
CA MET A 122 -14.32 -17.30 -3.35
C MET A 122 -14.07 -18.76 -3.73
N THR A 123 -14.91 -19.67 -3.25
CA THR A 123 -14.82 -21.10 -3.59
C THR A 123 -15.14 -21.32 -5.07
N GLU A 124 -16.17 -20.66 -5.60
CA GLU A 124 -16.51 -20.68 -7.02
C GLU A 124 -15.35 -20.15 -7.87
N LEU A 125 -14.82 -18.96 -7.54
CA LEU A 125 -13.67 -18.36 -8.22
C LEU A 125 -12.44 -19.29 -8.23
N ALA A 126 -12.16 -19.96 -7.12
CA ALA A 126 -11.01 -20.83 -6.97
C ALA A 126 -11.07 -22.09 -7.85
N HIS A 127 -12.26 -22.56 -8.18
CA HIS A 127 -12.49 -23.77 -8.98
C HIS A 127 -12.72 -23.49 -10.47
N MET A 128 -12.71 -22.22 -10.90
CA MET A 128 -12.86 -21.86 -12.31
C MET A 128 -11.69 -22.37 -13.17
N SER A 129 -12.03 -22.96 -14.31
CA SER A 129 -11.10 -23.31 -15.38
C SER A 129 -10.44 -22.06 -15.97
N ALA A 130 -9.31 -22.24 -16.67
CA ALA A 130 -8.66 -21.13 -17.39
C ALA A 130 -9.60 -20.43 -18.39
N ALA A 131 -10.53 -21.17 -19.01
CA ALA A 131 -11.51 -20.59 -19.93
C ALA A 131 -12.54 -19.72 -19.19
N GLU A 132 -13.07 -20.18 -18.06
CA GLU A 132 -14.03 -19.41 -17.24
C GLU A 132 -13.39 -18.14 -16.68
N ARG A 133 -12.15 -18.22 -16.19
CA ARG A 133 -11.43 -17.05 -15.67
C ARG A 133 -11.17 -16.00 -16.74
N ARG A 134 -10.81 -16.44 -17.96
CA ARG A 134 -10.68 -15.54 -19.11
C ARG A 134 -12.03 -14.89 -19.46
N ALA A 135 -13.12 -15.65 -19.43
CA ALA A 135 -14.46 -15.14 -19.69
C ALA A 135 -14.87 -14.06 -18.68
N VAL A 136 -14.63 -14.26 -17.37
CA VAL A 136 -14.93 -13.25 -16.33
C VAL A 136 -14.30 -11.89 -16.64
N ILE A 137 -13.01 -11.87 -17.00
CA ILE A 137 -12.31 -10.62 -17.32
C ILE A 137 -12.75 -10.05 -18.67
N GLN A 138 -12.97 -10.91 -19.66
CA GLN A 138 -13.46 -10.47 -20.97
C GLN A 138 -14.84 -9.83 -20.87
N ASP A 139 -15.75 -10.43 -20.11
CA ASP A 139 -17.09 -9.91 -19.85
C ASP A 139 -17.00 -8.59 -19.08
N PHE A 140 -16.18 -8.53 -18.03
CA PHE A 140 -15.91 -7.30 -17.29
C PHE A 140 -15.41 -6.16 -18.19
N VAL A 141 -14.41 -6.41 -19.06
CA VAL A 141 -13.89 -5.40 -19.99
C VAL A 141 -14.96 -4.99 -21.01
N THR A 142 -15.73 -5.96 -21.51
CA THR A 142 -16.77 -5.72 -22.51
C THR A 142 -17.90 -4.87 -21.94
N GLU A 143 -18.43 -5.22 -20.77
CA GLU A 143 -19.48 -4.49 -20.07
C GLU A 143 -19.01 -3.11 -19.62
N THR A 144 -17.78 -3.02 -19.10
CA THR A 144 -17.24 -1.76 -18.61
C THR A 144 -17.03 -0.78 -19.76
N LEU A 145 -16.38 -1.19 -20.86
CA LEU A 145 -16.13 -0.28 -21.97
C LEU A 145 -17.36 -0.04 -22.84
N GLY A 146 -18.33 -0.96 -22.86
CA GLY A 146 -19.55 -0.83 -23.65
C GLY A 146 -19.25 -0.44 -25.10
N GLU A 147 -19.93 0.61 -25.58
CA GLU A 147 -19.82 1.15 -26.95
C GLU A 147 -18.67 2.16 -27.15
N LEU A 148 -17.75 2.32 -26.17
CA LEU A 148 -16.59 3.20 -26.33
C LEU A 148 -15.70 2.75 -27.50
N ASP A 149 -15.40 3.69 -28.41
CA ASP A 149 -14.52 3.49 -29.57
C ASP A 149 -13.04 3.61 -29.17
N VAL A 150 -12.54 2.55 -28.53
CA VAL A 150 -11.16 2.44 -28.02
C VAL A 150 -10.51 1.11 -28.43
N PRO A 151 -10.41 0.80 -29.73
CA PRO A 151 -10.06 -0.55 -30.21
C PRO A 151 -8.66 -1.00 -29.78
N THR A 152 -7.68 -0.10 -29.79
CA THR A 152 -6.29 -0.39 -29.37
C THR A 152 -6.21 -0.65 -27.86
N TYR A 153 -6.82 0.22 -27.06
CA TYR A 153 -6.85 0.08 -25.60
C TYR A 153 -7.60 -1.18 -25.16
N ARG A 154 -8.76 -1.46 -25.79
CA ARG A 154 -9.53 -2.70 -25.56
C ARG A 154 -8.70 -3.94 -25.88
N ARG A 155 -7.97 -3.93 -26.99
CA ARG A 155 -7.07 -5.04 -27.36
C ARG A 155 -5.96 -5.23 -26.33
N GLY A 156 -5.36 -4.15 -25.83
CA GLY A 156 -4.35 -4.21 -24.77
C GLY A 156 -4.87 -4.82 -23.47
N LEU A 157 -6.06 -4.41 -23.02
CA LEU A 157 -6.70 -4.99 -21.83
C LEU A 157 -6.99 -6.48 -21.98
N LEU A 158 -7.52 -6.89 -23.14
CA LEU A 158 -7.81 -8.30 -23.43
C LEU A 158 -6.53 -9.12 -23.66
N ALA A 159 -5.43 -8.51 -24.09
CA ALA A 159 -4.14 -9.18 -24.18
C ALA A 159 -3.56 -9.47 -22.78
N ALA A 160 -3.85 -8.62 -21.80
CA ALA A 160 -3.40 -8.77 -20.41
C ALA A 160 -4.31 -9.68 -19.56
N THR A 161 -5.12 -10.55 -20.18
CA THR A 161 -6.04 -11.44 -19.47
C THR A 161 -5.28 -12.40 -18.53
N PRO A 162 -5.77 -12.65 -17.30
CA PRO A 162 -5.09 -13.52 -16.35
C PRO A 162 -4.96 -14.95 -16.87
N ASP A 163 -3.72 -15.46 -16.84
CA ASP A 163 -3.37 -16.84 -17.15
C ASP A 163 -2.73 -17.50 -15.94
N LEU A 164 -3.57 -17.99 -15.03
CA LEU A 164 -3.08 -18.70 -13.85
C LEU A 164 -2.63 -20.12 -14.25
N PRO A 165 -1.37 -20.49 -14.02
CA PRO A 165 -0.84 -21.80 -14.41
C PRO A 165 -1.52 -22.95 -13.64
N ALA A 166 -1.50 -24.16 -14.22
CA ALA A 166 -2.07 -25.36 -13.59
C ALA A 166 -1.45 -25.70 -12.21
N GLN A 167 -0.19 -25.32 -12.03
CA GLN A 167 0.53 -25.39 -10.76
C GLN A 167 0.79 -23.98 -10.22
N ALA A 168 -0.28 -23.25 -9.89
CA ALA A 168 -0.18 -21.91 -9.33
C ALA A 168 0.47 -21.90 -7.94
N THR A 169 1.21 -20.83 -7.66
CA THR A 169 1.70 -20.51 -6.32
C THR A 169 0.57 -19.95 -5.44
N ASP A 170 0.76 -19.99 -4.13
CA ASP A 170 -0.21 -19.43 -3.17
C ASP A 170 -0.50 -17.94 -3.45
N GLU A 171 0.53 -17.17 -3.81
CA GLU A 171 0.43 -15.75 -4.13
C GLU A 171 -0.40 -15.50 -5.39
N GLN A 172 -0.24 -16.34 -6.42
CA GLN A 172 -1.01 -16.24 -7.66
C GLN A 172 -2.50 -16.58 -7.45
N VAL A 173 -2.80 -17.60 -6.63
CA VAL A 173 -4.19 -17.95 -6.29
C VAL A 173 -4.83 -16.82 -5.47
N ASP A 174 -4.11 -16.28 -4.50
CA ASP A 174 -4.56 -15.14 -3.70
C ASP A 174 -4.85 -13.91 -4.58
N ALA A 175 -3.97 -13.61 -5.54
CA ALA A 175 -4.15 -12.51 -6.47
C ALA A 175 -5.38 -12.70 -7.38
N TRP A 176 -5.64 -13.93 -7.84
CA TRP A 176 -6.86 -14.26 -8.59
C TRP A 176 -8.13 -14.04 -7.76
N LEU A 177 -8.14 -14.49 -6.50
CA LEU A 177 -9.27 -14.28 -5.59
C LEU A 177 -9.50 -12.79 -5.29
N GLU A 178 -8.43 -12.00 -5.20
CA GLU A 178 -8.55 -10.55 -5.09
C GLU A 178 -9.10 -9.91 -6.35
N LEU A 179 -8.59 -10.29 -7.51
CA LEU A 179 -9.03 -9.75 -8.78
C LEU A 179 -10.52 -10.01 -9.00
N GLY A 180 -10.99 -11.23 -8.70
CA GLY A 180 -12.41 -11.59 -8.81
C GLY A 180 -13.32 -10.74 -7.94
N VAL A 181 -12.87 -10.32 -6.75
CA VAL A 181 -13.61 -9.37 -5.91
C VAL A 181 -13.48 -7.94 -6.44
N LEU A 182 -12.28 -7.53 -6.85
CA LEU A 182 -12.01 -6.17 -7.34
C LEU A 182 -12.85 -5.82 -8.57
N VAL A 183 -13.04 -6.75 -9.51
CA VAL A 183 -13.88 -6.53 -10.71
C VAL A 183 -15.36 -6.33 -10.39
N THR A 184 -15.83 -6.77 -9.21
CA THR A 184 -17.20 -6.50 -8.75
C THR A 184 -17.34 -5.17 -8.00
N THR A 185 -16.23 -4.48 -7.69
CA THR A 185 -16.29 -3.19 -7.00
C THR A 185 -16.65 -2.07 -7.98
N PRO A 186 -17.58 -1.16 -7.65
CA PRO A 186 -17.97 -0.07 -8.56
C PRO A 186 -16.83 0.90 -8.93
N ALA A 187 -15.78 0.98 -8.10
CA ALA A 187 -14.66 1.88 -8.30
C ALA A 187 -13.79 1.50 -9.51
N LEU A 188 -13.58 0.19 -9.75
CA LEU A 188 -12.73 -0.28 -10.84
C LEU A 188 -13.32 0.03 -12.24
N PRO A 189 -14.61 -0.28 -12.55
CA PRO A 189 -15.22 0.13 -13.81
C PRO A 189 -15.13 1.64 -14.09
N ALA A 190 -15.30 2.47 -13.05
CA ALA A 190 -15.20 3.91 -13.18
C ALA A 190 -13.78 4.37 -13.54
N GLY A 191 -12.76 3.78 -12.89
CA GLY A 191 -11.35 4.02 -13.23
C GLY A 191 -10.99 3.57 -14.64
N LEU A 192 -11.44 2.38 -15.04
CA LEU A 192 -11.18 1.84 -16.37
C LEU A 192 -11.78 2.71 -17.48
N ARG A 193 -13.02 3.22 -17.28
CA ARG A 193 -13.66 4.15 -18.22
C ARG A 193 -12.89 5.46 -18.33
N ARG A 194 -12.44 6.06 -17.21
CA ARG A 194 -11.61 7.28 -17.24
C ARG A 194 -10.34 7.07 -18.06
N MET A 195 -9.63 5.96 -17.83
CA MET A 195 -8.43 5.60 -18.58
C MET A 195 -8.72 5.39 -20.07
N ALA A 196 -9.82 4.71 -20.41
CA ALA A 196 -10.23 4.49 -21.79
C ALA A 196 -10.52 5.82 -22.51
N HIS A 197 -11.27 6.74 -21.90
CA HIS A 197 -11.52 8.07 -22.44
C HIS A 197 -10.21 8.84 -22.67
N TYR A 198 -9.34 8.86 -21.67
CA TYR A 198 -8.04 9.51 -21.77
C TYR A 198 -7.20 8.95 -22.92
N ALA A 199 -7.14 7.62 -23.05
CA ALA A 199 -6.43 6.94 -24.13
C ALA A 199 -7.03 7.24 -25.51
N ALA A 200 -8.35 7.35 -25.63
CA ALA A 200 -9.01 7.70 -26.90
C ALA A 200 -8.64 9.12 -27.37
N GLU A 201 -8.56 10.06 -26.43
CA GLU A 201 -8.28 11.48 -26.70
C GLU A 201 -6.79 11.73 -26.99
N HIS A 202 -5.89 11.04 -26.28
CA HIS A 202 -4.46 11.38 -26.27
C HIS A 202 -3.57 10.32 -26.93
N HIS A 203 -4.08 9.11 -27.16
CA HIS A 203 -3.34 7.99 -27.74
C HIS A 203 -4.18 7.15 -28.74
N PRO A 204 -4.70 7.75 -29.83
CA PRO A 204 -5.60 7.05 -30.76
C PRO A 204 -4.92 5.96 -31.62
N GLY A 205 -3.59 5.80 -31.56
CA GLY A 205 -2.80 4.86 -32.39
C GLY A 205 -2.10 3.75 -31.59
N GLU A 206 -1.51 2.78 -32.29
CA GLU A 206 -0.61 1.79 -31.68
C GLU A 206 0.70 2.47 -31.24
N HIS A 207 1.06 2.33 -29.96
CA HIS A 207 2.38 2.76 -29.48
C HIS A 207 3.45 1.84 -30.06
N ASP A 208 4.42 2.42 -30.78
CA ASP A 208 5.67 1.73 -31.07
C ASP A 208 6.49 1.57 -29.77
N ASP A 209 7.35 0.55 -29.70
CA ASP A 209 8.16 0.20 -28.53
C ASP A 209 8.99 1.37 -28.00
N ASN A 210 9.33 2.33 -28.87
CA ASN A 210 10.06 3.53 -28.50
C ASN A 210 9.21 4.50 -27.67
N ALA A 211 7.93 4.67 -28.00
CA ALA A 211 7.02 5.55 -27.26
C ALA A 211 6.74 4.98 -25.85
N LEU A 212 6.62 3.66 -25.74
CA LEU A 212 6.45 2.99 -24.44
C LEU A 212 7.70 3.17 -23.56
N ARG A 213 8.90 2.94 -24.11
CA ARG A 213 10.17 3.15 -23.40
C ARG A 213 10.34 4.59 -22.93
N GLU A 214 9.93 5.56 -23.74
CA GLU A 214 10.00 6.97 -23.37
C GLU A 214 9.00 7.33 -22.26
N ALA A 215 7.78 6.80 -22.30
CA ALA A 215 6.79 6.97 -21.24
C ALA A 215 7.25 6.34 -19.91
N GLU A 216 7.88 5.16 -19.96
CA GLU A 216 8.51 4.52 -18.79
C GLU A 216 9.64 5.38 -18.23
N ARG A 217 10.52 5.89 -19.10
CA ARG A 217 11.64 6.76 -18.70
C ARG A 217 11.17 8.02 -17.98
N VAL A 218 10.13 8.69 -18.50
CA VAL A 218 9.53 9.87 -17.85
C VAL A 218 8.89 9.50 -16.53
N THR A 219 8.19 8.36 -16.49
CA THR A 219 7.55 7.86 -15.27
C THR A 219 8.56 7.63 -14.15
N ASP A 220 9.62 6.90 -14.45
CA ASP A 220 10.69 6.61 -13.50
C ASP A 220 11.40 7.90 -13.03
N ASP A 221 11.55 8.91 -13.91
CA ASP A 221 12.19 10.17 -13.53
C ASP A 221 11.37 10.99 -12.56
N TRP A 222 10.07 11.16 -12.80
CA TRP A 222 9.25 11.94 -11.89
C TRP A 222 9.04 11.23 -10.56
N LEU A 223 8.90 9.89 -10.55
CA LEU A 223 8.82 9.10 -9.31
C LEU A 223 10.05 9.35 -8.43
N ARG A 224 11.27 9.18 -8.98
CA ARG A 224 12.51 9.44 -8.25
C ARG A 224 12.59 10.85 -7.67
N ARG A 225 12.18 11.86 -8.45
CA ARG A 225 12.20 13.27 -8.00
C ARG A 225 11.25 13.50 -6.84
N VAL A 226 10.03 12.97 -6.95
CA VAL A 226 9.02 13.11 -5.91
C VAL A 226 9.43 12.36 -4.65
N ASP A 227 9.94 11.13 -4.78
CA ASP A 227 10.43 10.37 -3.63
C ASP A 227 11.58 11.11 -2.93
N THR A 228 12.53 11.67 -3.69
CA THR A 228 13.60 12.51 -3.12
C THR A 228 13.04 13.73 -2.37
N ALA A 229 12.05 14.41 -2.94
CA ALA A 229 11.42 15.57 -2.29
C ALA A 229 10.68 15.17 -1.00
N ARG A 230 10.01 14.02 -1.00
CA ARG A 230 9.33 13.45 0.16
C ARG A 230 10.32 13.05 1.25
N ASP A 231 11.43 12.41 0.90
CA ASP A 231 12.50 12.05 1.84
C ASP A 231 13.16 13.29 2.46
N GLN A 232 13.16 14.42 1.75
CA GLN A 232 13.61 15.73 2.25
C GLN A 232 12.55 16.46 3.08
N GLY A 233 11.34 15.91 3.22
CA GLY A 233 10.23 16.53 3.94
C GLY A 233 9.63 17.76 3.23
N ILE A 234 9.76 17.86 1.91
CA ILE A 234 9.16 18.96 1.14
C ILE A 234 7.65 18.72 1.03
N ALA A 235 6.86 19.59 1.67
CA ALA A 235 5.41 19.58 1.52
C ALA A 235 5.01 19.98 0.08
N PRO A 236 4.08 19.26 -0.57
CA PRO A 236 3.73 19.47 -1.98
C PRO A 236 3.08 20.82 -2.24
N ASP A 237 2.47 21.45 -1.24
CA ASP A 237 1.83 22.77 -1.33
C ASP A 237 2.71 23.94 -0.87
N SER A 238 3.99 23.65 -0.58
CA SER A 238 4.99 24.65 -0.22
C SER A 238 5.66 25.25 -1.46
N PRO A 239 6.14 26.52 -1.40
CA PRO A 239 6.94 27.11 -2.50
C PRO A 239 8.15 26.27 -2.94
N ALA A 240 8.69 25.42 -2.05
CA ALA A 240 9.82 24.53 -2.36
C ALA A 240 9.44 23.34 -3.27
N ALA A 241 8.16 23.03 -3.44
CA ALA A 241 7.69 22.00 -4.36
C ALA A 241 7.70 22.47 -5.83
N ASP A 242 7.55 23.78 -6.09
CA ASP A 242 7.48 24.33 -7.45
C ASP A 242 8.73 24.00 -8.31
N PRO A 243 9.98 24.12 -7.82
CA PRO A 243 11.15 23.65 -8.56
C PRO A 243 11.13 22.16 -8.92
N VAL A 244 10.52 21.32 -8.07
CA VAL A 244 10.35 19.88 -8.34
C VAL A 244 9.36 19.69 -9.50
N VAL A 245 8.22 20.38 -9.45
CA VAL A 245 7.21 20.39 -10.53
C VAL A 245 7.83 20.87 -11.84
N THR A 246 8.53 22.01 -11.85
CA THR A 246 9.22 22.52 -13.05
C THR A 246 10.23 21.51 -13.62
N ALA A 247 10.94 20.77 -12.77
CA ALA A 247 11.86 19.74 -13.24
C ALA A 247 11.14 18.55 -13.90
N VAL A 248 10.00 18.13 -13.34
CA VAL A 248 9.14 17.10 -13.94
C VAL A 248 8.56 17.58 -15.28
N MET A 249 8.06 18.82 -15.33
CA MET A 249 7.52 19.44 -16.54
C MET A 249 8.57 19.47 -17.65
N ARG A 250 9.84 19.79 -17.33
CA ARG A 250 10.94 19.80 -18.31
C ARG A 250 11.20 18.45 -18.97
N THR A 251 10.97 17.34 -18.26
CA THR A 251 11.11 15.99 -18.82
C THR A 251 9.86 15.49 -19.50
N TRP A 252 8.70 15.94 -19.04
CA TRP A 252 7.41 15.49 -19.54
C TRP A 252 6.98 16.22 -20.82
N ILE A 253 7.15 17.55 -20.89
CA ILE A 253 6.78 18.38 -22.06
C ILE A 253 7.30 17.82 -23.39
N PRO A 254 8.59 17.43 -23.52
CA PRO A 254 9.12 16.89 -24.79
C PRO A 254 8.46 15.60 -25.27
N THR A 255 7.76 14.87 -24.38
CA THR A 255 7.06 13.63 -24.72
C THR A 255 5.63 13.85 -25.20
N GLN A 256 5.10 15.06 -25.01
CA GLN A 256 3.82 15.43 -25.56
C GLN A 256 3.98 15.60 -27.06
N THR A 257 3.36 14.72 -27.85
CA THR A 257 3.37 14.82 -29.31
C THR A 257 2.85 16.20 -29.70
N ALA A 258 3.69 17.02 -30.34
CA ALA A 258 3.29 18.29 -30.91
C ALA A 258 2.40 18.05 -32.13
N SER A 259 1.18 17.55 -31.91
CA SER A 259 0.23 17.20 -32.96
C SER A 259 -0.22 18.43 -33.77
N ASP A 260 -0.01 19.65 -33.24
CA ASP A 260 -0.42 20.90 -33.88
C ASP A 260 0.72 21.94 -34.01
N GLY A 261 1.98 21.54 -33.87
CA GLY A 261 3.13 22.47 -33.98
C GLY A 261 3.24 23.49 -32.83
N ASN A 262 2.50 23.29 -31.74
CA ASN A 262 2.59 24.12 -30.54
C ASN A 262 3.72 23.61 -29.63
N ASN A 263 4.72 24.45 -29.37
CA ASN A 263 5.76 24.15 -28.39
C ASN A 263 5.16 24.39 -26.99
N LEU A 264 4.66 23.34 -26.35
CA LEU A 264 4.25 23.39 -24.95
C LEU A 264 5.39 23.98 -24.09
N VAL A 265 5.03 24.93 -23.22
CA VAL A 265 5.92 25.52 -22.23
C VAL A 265 5.37 25.23 -20.84
N ASP A 266 6.20 25.37 -19.80
CA ASP A 266 5.74 25.18 -18.42
C ASP A 266 4.81 26.35 -18.01
N ASP A 267 3.51 26.20 -18.27
CA ASP A 267 2.44 27.15 -17.96
C ASP A 267 1.21 26.45 -17.35
N ALA A 268 0.14 27.22 -17.08
CA ALA A 268 -1.10 26.70 -16.51
C ALA A 268 -1.74 25.59 -17.34
N GLU A 269 -1.69 25.70 -18.66
CA GLU A 269 -2.31 24.73 -19.55
C GLU A 269 -1.54 23.41 -19.52
N ALA A 270 -0.21 23.48 -19.63
CA ALA A 270 0.65 22.31 -19.58
C ALA A 270 0.58 21.60 -18.22
N ARG A 271 0.62 22.33 -17.10
CA ARG A 271 0.52 21.76 -15.75
C ARG A 271 -0.85 21.12 -15.50
N SER A 272 -1.93 21.73 -15.98
CA SER A 272 -3.28 21.16 -15.94
C SER A 272 -3.38 19.88 -16.77
N LEU A 273 -2.72 19.82 -17.92
CA LEU A 273 -2.66 18.61 -18.74
C LEU A 273 -1.94 17.47 -18.03
N LEU A 274 -0.77 17.71 -17.42
CA LEU A 274 -0.07 16.71 -16.62
C LEU A 274 -0.90 16.27 -15.40
N LEU A 275 -1.57 17.21 -14.72
CA LEU A 275 -2.44 16.90 -13.59
C LEU A 275 -3.53 15.90 -13.98
N ARG A 276 -4.25 16.16 -15.08
CA ARG A 276 -5.28 15.24 -15.59
C ARG A 276 -4.71 13.88 -15.97
N GLN A 277 -3.52 13.85 -16.60
CA GLN A 277 -2.84 12.59 -16.93
C GLN A 277 -2.52 11.78 -15.66
N LEU A 278 -2.00 12.42 -14.62
CA LEU A 278 -1.66 11.75 -13.35
C LEU A 278 -2.90 11.28 -12.60
N GLU A 279 -3.96 12.09 -12.54
CA GLU A 279 -5.24 11.69 -11.91
C GLU A 279 -5.84 10.42 -12.52
N VAL A 280 -5.59 10.19 -13.81
CA VAL A 280 -5.97 8.97 -14.50
C VAL A 280 -4.95 7.85 -14.27
N ALA A 281 -3.65 8.14 -14.37
CA ALA A 281 -2.57 7.16 -14.27
C ALA A 281 -2.34 6.59 -12.86
N SER A 282 -2.52 7.41 -11.81
CA SER A 282 -2.26 7.02 -10.42
C SER A 282 -3.53 6.62 -9.65
N ASP A 283 -4.55 6.11 -10.36
CA ASP A 283 -5.76 5.57 -9.73
C ASP A 283 -5.41 4.29 -8.93
N PRO A 284 -5.63 4.25 -7.60
CA PRO A 284 -5.21 3.12 -6.77
C PRO A 284 -5.88 1.80 -7.14
N HIS A 285 -7.12 1.83 -7.63
CA HIS A 285 -7.85 0.63 -8.01
C HIS A 285 -7.32 0.07 -9.33
N MET A 286 -7.02 0.94 -10.30
CA MET A 286 -6.38 0.52 -11.56
C MET A 286 -4.96 0.02 -11.33
N GLU A 287 -4.18 0.69 -10.50
CA GLU A 287 -2.85 0.22 -10.11
C GLU A 287 -2.93 -1.18 -9.50
N ARG A 288 -3.85 -1.39 -8.54
CA ARG A 288 -4.01 -2.69 -7.91
C ARG A 288 -4.43 -3.77 -8.91
N TYR A 289 -5.35 -3.46 -9.83
CA TYR A 289 -5.74 -4.36 -10.92
C TYR A 289 -4.54 -4.81 -11.74
N TRP A 290 -3.66 -3.89 -12.17
CA TRP A 290 -2.46 -4.23 -12.93
C TRP A 290 -1.45 -5.05 -12.12
N GLN A 291 -1.24 -4.71 -10.85
CA GLN A 291 -0.36 -5.48 -9.96
C GLN A 291 -0.85 -6.94 -9.81
N LEU A 292 -2.15 -7.14 -9.65
CA LEU A 292 -2.74 -8.49 -9.55
C LEU A 292 -2.52 -9.28 -10.84
N LEU A 293 -2.70 -8.65 -12.01
CA LEU A 293 -2.40 -9.29 -13.29
C LEU A 293 -0.92 -9.65 -13.44
N CYS A 294 0.00 -8.79 -13.00
CA CYS A 294 1.43 -9.10 -12.97
C CYS A 294 1.71 -10.34 -12.11
N VAL A 295 1.17 -10.39 -10.89
CA VAL A 295 1.32 -11.55 -10.00
C VAL A 295 0.78 -12.81 -10.67
N ILE A 296 -0.47 -12.78 -11.14
CA ILE A 296 -1.13 -13.95 -11.74
C ILE A 296 -0.32 -14.50 -12.92
N ASN A 297 0.16 -13.61 -13.79
CA ASN A 297 0.90 -13.97 -15.01
C ASN A 297 2.40 -14.23 -14.75
N GLY A 298 2.88 -14.12 -13.52
CA GLY A 298 4.29 -14.33 -13.16
C GLY A 298 5.23 -13.24 -13.66
N HIS A 299 4.73 -12.03 -13.88
CA HIS A 299 5.52 -10.85 -14.23
C HIS A 299 5.96 -10.09 -12.97
N PRO A 300 7.11 -9.38 -13.00
CA PRO A 300 7.52 -8.50 -11.92
C PRO A 300 6.44 -7.44 -11.62
N VAL A 301 6.07 -7.32 -10.34
CA VAL A 301 5.11 -6.31 -9.88
C VAL A 301 5.79 -4.95 -9.85
N ARG A 302 5.16 -3.93 -10.45
CA ARG A 302 5.67 -2.56 -10.39
C ARG A 302 5.46 -1.96 -8.99
N PRO A 303 6.40 -1.15 -8.48
CA PRO A 303 6.22 -0.38 -7.25
C PRO A 303 4.97 0.50 -7.32
N SER A 304 4.33 0.74 -6.18
CA SER A 304 3.16 1.63 -6.15
C SER A 304 3.57 3.08 -6.40
N MET A 305 2.83 3.75 -7.28
CA MET A 305 2.97 5.15 -7.63
C MET A 305 2.00 6.03 -6.84
N ALA A 306 1.11 5.46 -6.02
CA ALA A 306 0.02 6.18 -5.37
C ALA A 306 0.52 7.35 -4.48
N ALA A 307 1.52 7.11 -3.62
CA ALA A 307 2.03 8.14 -2.71
C ALA A 307 2.73 9.29 -3.45
N ALA A 308 3.54 8.96 -4.46
CA ALA A 308 4.22 9.94 -5.29
C ALA A 308 3.22 10.70 -6.19
N GLY A 309 2.24 10.00 -6.77
CA GLY A 309 1.18 10.60 -7.57
C GLY A 309 0.29 11.55 -6.76
N GLN A 310 -0.08 11.19 -5.53
CA GLN A 310 -0.80 12.08 -4.61
C GLN A 310 0.00 13.33 -4.28
N TRP A 311 1.31 13.20 -4.05
CA TRP A 311 2.19 14.33 -3.80
C TRP A 311 2.25 15.25 -5.04
N LEU A 312 2.50 14.70 -6.23
CA LEU A 312 2.67 15.49 -7.45
C LEU A 312 1.37 16.15 -7.91
N THR A 313 0.24 15.46 -7.83
CA THR A 313 -1.08 16.04 -8.14
C THR A 313 -1.45 17.15 -7.15
N THR A 314 -1.07 17.02 -5.87
CA THR A 314 -1.24 18.09 -4.88
C THR A 314 -0.36 19.29 -5.21
N ALA A 315 0.90 19.06 -5.59
CA ALA A 315 1.82 20.11 -5.97
C ALA A 315 1.36 20.87 -7.22
N LEU A 316 0.88 20.17 -8.25
CA LEU A 316 0.32 20.80 -9.46
C LEU A 316 -0.90 21.67 -9.15
N ARG A 317 -1.76 21.28 -8.19
CA ARG A 317 -2.91 22.10 -7.77
C ARG A 317 -2.48 23.34 -6.97
N ALA A 318 -1.45 23.21 -6.12
CA ALA A 318 -0.91 24.33 -5.35
C ALA A 318 -0.07 25.30 -6.20
N HIS A 319 0.53 24.80 -7.28
CA HIS A 319 1.40 25.54 -8.19
C HIS A 319 0.87 25.43 -9.62
N PRO A 320 -0.29 26.05 -9.92
CA PRO A 320 -0.89 25.98 -11.25
C PRO A 320 -0.01 26.60 -12.33
N GLU A 321 0.84 27.57 -11.98
CA GLU A 321 1.87 28.15 -12.85
C GLU A 321 3.20 28.25 -12.09
N PRO A 322 4.35 28.25 -12.80
CA PRO A 322 5.65 28.45 -12.15
C PRO A 322 5.68 29.75 -11.37
N GLY A 323 6.10 29.69 -10.11
CA GLY A 323 6.21 30.84 -9.22
C GLY A 323 4.89 31.44 -8.72
N ALA A 324 3.72 30.94 -9.15
CA ALA A 324 2.41 31.52 -8.78
C ALA A 324 2.22 31.61 -7.26
N ARG A 325 2.59 30.54 -6.54
CA ARG A 325 2.48 30.51 -5.08
C ARG A 325 3.43 31.52 -4.42
N THR A 326 4.67 31.62 -4.89
CA THR A 326 5.64 32.61 -4.38
C THR A 326 5.12 34.03 -4.60
N ALA A 327 4.64 34.35 -5.80
CA ALA A 327 4.08 35.65 -6.11
C ALA A 327 2.85 35.99 -5.25
N GLN A 328 1.97 35.01 -5.02
CA GLN A 328 0.83 35.18 -4.12
C GLN A 328 1.28 35.48 -2.67
N LEU A 329 2.28 34.74 -2.18
CA LEU A 329 2.83 34.97 -0.85
C LEU A 329 3.54 36.33 -0.74
N ASP A 330 4.27 36.75 -1.77
CA ASP A 330 4.93 38.06 -1.80
C ASP A 330 3.90 39.19 -1.65
N VAL A 331 2.79 39.16 -2.42
CA VAL A 331 1.69 40.13 -2.30
C VAL A 331 1.08 40.12 -0.89
N LEU A 332 0.82 38.92 -0.35
CA LEU A 332 0.26 38.74 0.99
C LEU A 332 1.18 39.29 2.09
N TYR A 333 2.49 39.20 1.87
CA TYR A 333 3.49 39.56 2.86
C TYR A 333 3.94 41.02 2.75
N ASP A 334 3.73 41.66 1.61
CA ASP A 334 4.03 43.08 1.36
C ASP A 334 2.91 44.03 1.78
N ALA A 335 1.71 43.53 2.12
CA ALA A 335 0.54 44.33 2.47
C ALA A 335 0.73 45.29 3.68
N GLY A 336 1.81 45.15 4.46
CA GLY A 336 2.25 46.13 5.48
C GLY A 336 1.37 46.27 6.73
N GLU A 337 0.13 45.77 6.70
CA GLU A 337 -0.79 45.82 7.84
C GLU A 337 -0.48 44.67 8.82
N ASP A 338 -0.21 44.99 10.09
CA ASP A 338 -0.17 43.99 11.16
C ASP A 338 -1.60 43.71 11.64
N THR A 339 -2.08 42.51 11.31
CA THR A 339 -3.44 42.05 11.64
C THR A 339 -3.63 41.87 13.16
N TRP A 340 -2.54 41.92 13.93
CA TRP A 340 -2.51 41.72 15.38
C TRP A 340 -2.46 43.04 16.18
N GLU A 341 -2.57 44.19 15.52
CA GLU A 341 -2.70 45.50 16.19
C GLU A 341 -3.97 45.57 17.07
N PRO A 342 -3.95 46.29 18.22
CA PRO A 342 -2.89 47.19 18.69
C PRO A 342 -1.80 46.52 19.54
N ALA A 343 -1.95 45.23 19.87
CA ALA A 343 -1.02 44.53 20.78
C ALA A 343 0.22 43.98 20.05
N GLY A 344 0.07 43.66 18.76
CA GLY A 344 1.11 43.11 17.90
C GLY A 344 1.30 41.60 18.05
N VAL A 345 1.85 40.97 17.01
CA VAL A 345 2.00 39.51 16.94
C VAL A 345 2.88 38.92 18.05
N LEU A 346 3.89 39.65 18.54
CA LEU A 346 4.74 39.19 19.64
C LEU A 346 3.97 39.03 20.95
N HIS A 347 3.02 39.93 21.23
CA HIS A 347 2.17 39.82 22.40
C HIS A 347 1.23 38.62 22.32
N ALA A 348 0.62 38.40 21.15
CA ALA A 348 -0.21 37.22 20.90
C ALA A 348 0.60 35.91 21.05
N CYS A 349 1.85 35.91 20.61
CA CYS A 349 2.79 34.80 20.80
C CYS A 349 3.07 34.52 22.27
N ASP A 350 3.34 35.56 23.07
CA ASP A 350 3.54 35.39 24.51
C ASP A 350 2.30 34.83 25.21
N GLU A 351 1.13 35.37 24.89
CA GLU A 351 -0.15 34.98 25.49
C GLU A 351 -0.53 33.53 25.17
N VAL A 352 -0.41 33.11 23.90
CA VAL A 352 -0.74 31.73 23.51
C VAL A 352 0.26 30.73 24.09
N LEU A 353 1.56 31.06 24.14
CA LEU A 353 2.58 30.19 24.73
C LEU A 353 2.38 30.01 26.25
N ASP A 354 1.92 31.04 26.95
CA ASP A 354 1.56 30.93 28.37
C ASP A 354 0.32 30.05 28.56
N ALA A 355 -0.71 30.22 27.74
CA ALA A 355 -1.92 29.40 27.79
C ALA A 355 -1.65 27.92 27.50
N VAL A 356 -0.86 27.61 26.46
CA VAL A 356 -0.41 26.23 26.19
C VAL A 356 0.48 25.71 27.31
N GLY A 357 1.36 26.55 27.88
CA GLY A 357 2.19 26.17 29.02
C GLY A 357 1.39 25.70 30.24
N LEU A 358 0.21 26.30 30.48
CA LEU A 358 -0.72 25.83 31.51
C LEU A 358 -1.33 24.48 31.18
N LEU A 359 -1.73 24.24 29.92
CA LEU A 359 -2.22 22.93 29.48
C LEU A 359 -1.16 21.85 29.61
N VAL A 360 0.07 22.12 29.12
CA VAL A 360 1.22 21.22 29.21
C VAL A 360 1.51 20.88 30.67
N SER A 361 1.47 21.87 31.57
CA SER A 361 1.72 21.64 33.00
C SER A 361 0.63 20.83 33.70
N ALA A 362 -0.57 20.75 33.12
CA ALA A 362 -1.70 20.00 33.65
C ALA A 362 -1.76 18.56 33.14
N VAL A 363 -0.91 18.18 32.16
CA VAL A 363 -0.89 16.81 31.64
C VAL A 363 -0.21 15.88 32.63
N GLU A 364 -0.93 14.86 33.06
CA GLU A 364 -0.36 13.78 33.88
C GLU A 364 0.16 12.64 33.00
N PRO A 365 1.25 11.94 33.39
CA PRO A 365 1.83 10.85 32.60
C PRO A 365 0.86 9.75 32.20
N GLU A 366 -0.17 9.48 33.01
CA GLU A 366 -1.22 8.48 32.72
C GLU A 366 -2.10 8.87 31.53
N GLN A 367 -2.03 10.12 31.07
CA GLN A 367 -2.81 10.63 29.94
C GLN A 367 -2.05 10.52 28.61
N PHE A 368 -0.78 10.13 28.60
CA PHE A 368 0.10 10.14 27.43
C PHE A 368 -0.43 9.32 26.24
N ASP A 369 -1.06 8.19 26.50
CA ASP A 369 -1.60 7.29 25.46
C ASP A 369 -3.03 7.67 25.01
N ARG A 370 -3.61 8.76 25.54
CA ARG A 370 -4.94 9.21 25.12
C ARG A 370 -4.89 9.73 23.69
N ARG A 371 -5.92 9.38 22.91
CA ARG A 371 -6.09 9.91 21.56
C ARG A 371 -6.39 11.40 21.59
N THR A 372 -5.86 12.12 20.61
CA THR A 372 -6.15 13.53 20.39
C THR A 372 -7.11 13.71 19.19
N PRO A 373 -7.73 14.89 19.02
CA PRO A 373 -8.47 15.21 17.80
C PRO A 373 -7.60 15.29 16.53
N CYS A 374 -6.28 15.49 16.67
CA CYS A 374 -5.34 15.33 15.58
C CYS A 374 -5.16 13.84 15.28
N ALA A 375 -5.62 13.40 14.11
CA ALA A 375 -5.57 12.00 13.73
C ALA A 375 -4.14 11.45 13.83
N ASP A 376 -4.04 10.19 14.24
CA ASP A 376 -2.78 9.46 14.42
C ASP A 376 -1.89 9.91 15.60
N TRP A 377 -2.26 10.93 16.36
CA TRP A 377 -1.48 11.41 17.50
C TRP A 377 -2.14 11.10 18.85
N ASP A 378 -1.34 10.53 19.74
CA ASP A 378 -1.62 10.51 21.17
C ASP A 378 -1.10 11.79 21.85
N VAL A 379 -1.45 11.98 23.13
CA VAL A 379 -1.06 13.16 23.90
C VAL A 379 0.47 13.31 23.97
N ARG A 380 1.22 12.22 24.10
CA ARG A 380 2.69 12.28 24.15
C ARG A 380 3.27 12.78 22.83
N THR A 381 2.77 12.28 21.71
CA THR A 381 3.17 12.70 20.37
C THR A 381 2.86 14.17 20.15
N LEU A 382 1.66 14.61 20.56
CA LEU A 382 1.27 16.02 20.50
C LEU A 382 2.15 16.92 21.38
N LEU A 383 2.49 16.50 22.60
CA LEU A 383 3.41 17.24 23.47
C LEU A 383 4.81 17.36 22.85
N ASN A 384 5.32 16.27 22.27
CA ASN A 384 6.60 16.28 21.55
C ASN A 384 6.59 17.27 20.39
N HIS A 385 5.50 17.28 19.62
CA HIS A 385 5.29 18.21 18.52
C HIS A 385 5.24 19.66 18.98
N LEU A 386 4.49 19.98 20.04
CA LEU A 386 4.41 21.33 20.61
C LEU A 386 5.80 21.88 21.02
N VAL A 387 6.65 21.02 21.60
CA VAL A 387 8.04 21.38 21.91
C VAL A 387 8.87 21.58 20.64
N TRP A 388 8.76 20.65 19.68
CA TRP A 388 9.49 20.72 18.42
C TRP A 388 9.15 21.97 17.60
N GLU A 389 7.88 22.35 17.49
CA GLU A 389 7.46 23.57 16.78
C GLU A 389 8.16 24.81 17.32
N ASN A 390 8.21 24.97 18.65
CA ASN A 390 8.92 26.06 19.28
C ASN A 390 10.42 26.08 18.91
N LEU A 391 11.06 24.91 18.88
CA LEU A 391 12.47 24.77 18.48
C LEU A 391 12.68 25.03 16.98
N LEU A 392 11.75 24.57 16.13
CA LEU A 392 11.77 24.76 14.68
C LEU A 392 11.77 26.24 14.34
N TRP A 393 10.79 26.99 14.86
CA TRP A 393 10.65 28.40 14.52
C TRP A 393 11.74 29.26 15.14
N ALA A 394 12.22 28.93 16.35
CA ALA A 394 13.40 29.57 16.94
C ALA A 394 14.64 29.36 16.06
N SER A 395 14.90 28.11 15.64
CA SER A 395 16.05 27.78 14.80
C SER A 395 15.98 28.47 13.44
N LEU A 396 14.78 28.57 12.85
CA LEU A 396 14.57 29.26 11.58
C LEU A 396 14.82 30.76 11.71
N ALA A 397 14.35 31.38 12.80
CA ALA A 397 14.64 32.77 13.10
C ALA A 397 16.15 33.02 13.28
N ASP A 398 16.85 32.13 13.98
CA ASP A 398 18.29 32.26 14.25
C ASP A 398 19.18 31.82 13.09
N GLY A 399 18.62 31.21 12.03
CA GLY A 399 19.39 30.61 10.93
C GLY A 399 20.20 29.38 11.36
N ALA A 400 19.77 28.70 12.42
CA ALA A 400 20.41 27.51 12.98
C ALA A 400 19.90 26.22 12.30
N PRO A 401 20.68 25.12 12.35
CA PRO A 401 20.22 23.81 11.90
C PRO A 401 18.95 23.35 12.63
N ARG A 402 18.02 22.73 11.89
CA ARG A 402 16.75 22.24 12.45
C ARG A 402 16.96 20.86 13.08
N SER A 403 16.28 20.62 14.19
CA SER A 403 16.20 19.29 14.79
C SER A 403 15.22 18.40 14.02
N ASP A 404 15.49 17.10 14.02
CA ASP A 404 14.62 16.08 13.42
C ASP A 404 13.23 16.11 14.08
N PHE A 405 12.18 16.16 13.26
CA PHE A 405 10.78 16.12 13.70
C PHE A 405 10.45 14.87 14.51
N THR A 406 11.06 13.73 14.17
CA THR A 406 10.75 12.43 14.76
C THR A 406 11.52 12.14 16.06
N ALA A 407 12.48 12.99 16.42
CA ALA A 407 13.25 12.82 17.63
C ALA A 407 12.41 13.08 18.90
N ASP A 408 12.87 12.53 20.03
CA ASP A 408 12.28 12.81 21.35
C ASP A 408 12.82 14.16 21.88
N HIS A 409 11.95 15.16 21.90
CA HIS A 409 12.24 16.53 22.36
C HIS A 409 11.73 16.79 23.78
N ILE A 410 10.84 15.95 24.32
CA ILE A 410 10.28 16.12 25.67
C ILE A 410 11.08 15.38 26.74
N GLY A 411 11.74 14.27 26.37
CA GLY A 411 12.52 13.45 27.28
C GLY A 411 11.70 12.99 28.50
N ALA A 412 12.29 13.10 29.70
CA ALA A 412 11.64 12.69 30.95
C ALA A 412 10.74 13.77 31.58
N ASP A 413 10.88 15.04 31.17
CA ASP A 413 10.17 16.18 31.76
C ASP A 413 9.64 17.09 30.66
N HIS A 414 8.44 16.76 30.18
CA HIS A 414 7.74 17.49 29.12
C HIS A 414 7.46 18.96 29.49
N ILE A 415 7.28 19.26 30.78
CA ILE A 415 7.03 20.62 31.27
C ILE A 415 8.29 21.46 31.16
N ALA A 416 9.44 20.94 31.62
CA ALA A 416 10.72 21.62 31.50
C ALA A 416 11.14 21.80 30.04
N ALA A 417 10.90 20.78 29.20
CA ALA A 417 11.18 20.83 27.77
C ALA A 417 10.39 21.94 27.08
N PHE A 418 9.07 21.99 27.25
CA PHE A 418 8.23 23.04 26.67
C PHE A 418 8.60 24.44 27.16
N ARG A 419 8.88 24.60 28.47
CA ARG A 419 9.34 25.88 29.03
C ARG A 419 10.69 26.32 28.45
N SER A 420 11.58 25.37 28.14
CA SER A 420 12.86 25.69 27.52
C SER A 420 12.68 26.12 26.06
N ALA A 421 11.90 25.35 25.29
CA ALA A 421 11.64 25.62 23.89
C ALA A 421 10.89 26.95 23.68
N SER A 422 9.84 27.22 24.48
CA SER A 422 9.08 28.48 24.39
C SER A 422 9.94 29.71 24.73
N ARG A 423 10.86 29.59 25.70
CA ARG A 423 11.85 30.66 25.97
C ARG A 423 12.80 30.88 24.80
N ALA A 424 13.23 29.82 24.12
CA ALA A 424 14.09 29.94 22.94
C ALA A 424 13.35 30.67 21.81
N ALA A 425 12.11 30.29 21.50
CA ALA A 425 11.28 30.96 20.51
C ALA A 425 11.08 32.44 20.83
N ARG A 426 10.66 32.77 22.05
CA ARG A 426 10.50 34.16 22.52
C ARG A 426 11.78 34.97 22.37
N SER A 427 12.92 34.42 22.79
CA SER A 427 14.21 35.11 22.67
C SER A 427 14.61 35.34 21.21
N ALA A 428 14.37 34.37 20.33
CA ALA A 428 14.70 34.47 18.91
C ALA A 428 13.83 35.53 18.20
N PHE A 429 12.53 35.59 18.54
CA PHE A 429 11.57 36.52 17.96
C PHE A 429 11.70 37.95 18.49
N ALA A 430 12.15 38.14 19.73
CA ALA A 430 12.34 39.46 20.32
C ALA A 430 13.61 40.20 19.83
N ARG A 431 14.41 39.60 18.95
CA ARG A 431 15.62 40.25 18.42
C ARG A 431 15.26 41.50 17.59
N PRO A 432 16.01 42.61 17.73
CA PRO A 432 15.76 43.82 16.95
C PRO A 432 15.75 43.55 15.44
N GLY A 433 14.71 44.03 14.75
CA GLY A 433 14.53 43.85 13.31
C GLY A 433 14.08 42.45 12.88
N MET A 434 13.79 41.53 13.81
CA MET A 434 13.36 40.17 13.48
C MET A 434 12.08 40.18 12.63
N LEU A 435 11.07 40.95 13.03
CA LEU A 435 9.76 40.95 12.37
C LEU A 435 9.82 41.40 10.91
N ASP A 436 10.77 42.28 10.56
CA ASP A 436 10.94 42.85 9.22
C ASP A 436 11.93 42.04 8.36
N GLN A 437 12.79 41.23 8.97
CA GLN A 437 13.78 40.42 8.26
C GLN A 437 13.09 39.38 7.36
N ARG A 438 13.62 39.15 6.15
CA ARG A 438 13.09 38.14 5.21
C ARG A 438 13.68 36.75 5.45
N TYR A 439 12.81 35.75 5.41
CA TYR A 439 13.09 34.32 5.49
C TYR A 439 12.44 33.62 4.29
N GLY A 440 13.14 33.62 3.15
CA GLY A 440 12.50 33.34 1.86
C GLY A 440 11.54 34.48 1.48
N PRO A 441 10.32 34.21 1.00
CA PRO A 441 9.34 35.25 0.69
C PRO A 441 8.76 35.92 1.95
N ALA A 442 8.77 35.22 3.10
CA ALA A 442 8.10 35.66 4.32
C ALA A 442 8.94 36.65 5.15
N PRO A 443 8.36 37.76 5.65
CA PRO A 443 8.95 38.55 6.72
C PRO A 443 8.85 37.81 8.04
N GLY A 444 9.74 38.10 8.99
CA GLY A 444 9.84 37.40 10.27
C GLY A 444 8.54 37.41 11.07
N ARG A 445 7.69 38.44 10.94
CA ARG A 445 6.35 38.44 11.53
C ARG A 445 5.54 37.19 11.17
N ARG A 446 5.64 36.68 9.93
CA ARG A 446 4.89 35.50 9.48
C ARG A 446 5.36 34.21 10.14
N LEU A 447 6.62 34.14 10.57
CA LEU A 447 7.12 33.00 11.37
C LEU A 447 6.47 33.00 12.76
N VAL A 448 6.34 34.19 13.37
CA VAL A 448 5.68 34.34 14.67
C VAL A 448 4.20 34.01 14.55
N GLU A 449 3.52 34.53 13.53
CA GLU A 449 2.11 34.20 13.24
C GLU A 449 1.90 32.70 13.05
N GLN A 450 2.81 32.01 12.36
CA GLN A 450 2.74 30.57 12.19
C GLN A 450 2.82 29.84 13.54
N LEU A 451 3.78 30.17 14.40
CA LEU A 451 3.86 29.56 15.74
C LEU A 451 2.59 29.83 16.55
N VAL A 452 2.01 31.04 16.46
CA VAL A 452 0.74 31.35 17.13
C VAL A 452 -0.37 30.44 16.64
N ILE A 453 -0.51 30.24 15.33
CA ILE A 453 -1.52 29.35 14.74
C ILE A 453 -1.31 27.91 15.22
N GLU A 454 -0.06 27.40 15.20
CA GLU A 454 0.26 26.06 15.71
C GLU A 454 -0.17 25.90 17.18
N MET A 455 0.17 26.87 18.04
CA MET A 455 -0.17 26.83 19.46
C MET A 455 -1.69 26.95 19.71
N LEU A 456 -2.42 27.72 18.90
CA LEU A 456 -3.88 27.80 19.01
C LEU A 456 -4.55 26.46 18.69
N VAL A 457 -4.15 25.83 17.58
CA VAL A 457 -4.82 24.63 17.09
C VAL A 457 -4.41 23.39 17.88
N HIS A 458 -3.11 23.23 18.12
CA HIS A 458 -2.61 22.09 18.89
C HIS A 458 -2.83 22.25 20.40
N GLY A 459 -2.93 23.49 20.90
CA GLY A 459 -3.46 23.77 22.23
C GLY A 459 -4.91 23.33 22.37
N TRP A 460 -5.75 23.57 21.34
CA TRP A 460 -7.13 23.06 21.31
C TRP A 460 -7.18 21.52 21.27
N ASP A 461 -6.33 20.88 20.47
CA ASP A 461 -6.22 19.42 20.41
C ASP A 461 -5.87 18.84 21.80
N LEU A 462 -4.91 19.44 22.49
CA LEU A 462 -4.47 19.02 23.81
C LEU A 462 -5.57 19.22 24.85
N ALA A 463 -6.17 20.41 24.89
CA ALA A 463 -7.27 20.78 25.79
C ALA A 463 -8.42 19.78 25.73
N ARG A 464 -8.84 19.40 24.51
CA ARG A 464 -9.89 18.39 24.28
C ARG A 464 -9.47 16.99 24.75
N ALA A 465 -8.21 16.59 24.54
CA ALA A 465 -7.71 15.27 24.92
C ALA A 465 -7.57 15.09 26.45
N VAL A 466 -7.18 16.15 27.16
CA VAL A 466 -6.96 16.11 28.62
C VAL A 466 -8.14 16.62 29.44
N GLY A 467 -9.10 17.32 28.82
CA GLY A 467 -10.31 17.83 29.46
C GLY A 467 -10.09 19.13 30.25
N HIS A 468 -9.14 19.96 29.81
CA HIS A 468 -8.82 21.25 30.43
C HIS A 468 -9.31 22.43 29.59
N PRO A 469 -9.70 23.57 30.21
CA PRO A 469 -10.16 24.74 29.47
C PRO A 469 -9.02 25.43 28.72
N TYR A 470 -9.35 26.02 27.57
CA TYR A 470 -8.41 26.79 26.74
C TYR A 470 -9.03 28.11 26.25
N ASP A 471 -10.00 28.63 27.01
CA ASP A 471 -10.82 29.77 26.58
C ASP A 471 -10.14 31.13 26.68
N THR A 472 -8.97 31.21 27.31
CA THR A 472 -8.25 32.48 27.51
C THR A 472 -7.71 33.06 26.21
N VAL A 473 -7.63 32.27 25.13
CA VAL A 473 -7.07 32.67 23.82
C VAL A 473 -8.13 32.71 22.71
N GLN A 474 -9.41 32.74 23.05
CA GLN A 474 -10.51 32.77 22.07
C GLN A 474 -10.40 34.00 21.15
N HIS A 475 -10.05 35.18 21.68
CA HIS A 475 -9.83 36.40 20.87
C HIS A 475 -8.66 36.23 19.89
N LEU A 476 -7.58 35.55 20.28
CA LEU A 476 -6.47 35.26 19.38
C LEU A 476 -6.92 34.36 18.22
N ALA A 477 -7.81 33.40 18.47
CA ALA A 477 -8.38 32.57 17.42
C ALA A 477 -9.30 33.36 16.47
N GLU A 478 -10.07 34.34 16.98
CA GLU A 478 -10.85 35.27 16.15
C GLU A 478 -9.94 36.08 15.21
N THR A 479 -8.81 36.59 15.73
CA THR A 479 -7.81 37.33 14.94
C THR A 479 -7.09 36.44 13.94
N ALA A 480 -6.76 35.20 14.32
CA ALA A 480 -6.02 34.27 13.47
C ALA A 480 -6.83 33.75 12.28
N LEU A 481 -8.14 33.52 12.43
CA LEU A 481 -8.95 32.85 11.41
C LEU A 481 -8.95 33.55 10.03
N PRO A 482 -9.09 34.89 9.93
CA PRO A 482 -8.93 35.60 8.66
C PRO A 482 -7.55 35.38 8.02
N VAL A 483 -6.47 35.47 8.82
CA VAL A 483 -5.09 35.26 8.36
C VAL A 483 -4.89 33.84 7.83
N VAL A 484 -5.39 32.84 8.56
CA VAL A 484 -5.35 31.43 8.19
C VAL A 484 -6.11 31.17 6.89
N ARG A 485 -7.27 31.81 6.70
CA ARG A 485 -8.04 31.72 5.44
C ARG A 485 -7.31 32.36 4.27
N GLU A 486 -6.61 33.45 4.51
CA GLU A 486 -5.84 34.14 3.48
C GLU A 486 -4.62 33.33 3.02
N ILE A 487 -3.86 32.76 3.98
CA ILE A 487 -2.66 31.98 3.70
C ILE A 487 -3.00 30.63 3.05
N TYR A 488 -3.96 29.89 3.62
CA TYR A 488 -4.22 28.50 3.26
C TYR A 488 -5.52 28.27 2.47
N GLY A 489 -6.38 29.28 2.34
CA GLY A 489 -7.62 29.17 1.55
C GLY A 489 -7.38 28.70 0.10
N PRO A 490 -6.36 29.23 -0.60
CA PRO A 490 -6.02 28.78 -1.95
C PRO A 490 -5.41 27.37 -2.04
N LEU A 491 -4.98 26.78 -0.91
CA LEU A 491 -4.27 25.50 -0.93
C LEU A 491 -5.23 24.32 -1.17
N PRO A 492 -4.80 23.30 -1.94
CA PRO A 492 -5.58 22.09 -2.14
C PRO A 492 -5.77 21.32 -0.83
N ARG A 493 -7.00 20.86 -0.58
CA ARG A 493 -7.37 20.05 0.59
C ARG A 493 -7.32 18.57 0.28
N THR A 494 -6.13 18.08 -0.07
CA THR A 494 -5.86 16.68 -0.42
C THR A 494 -5.20 15.95 0.76
N ALA A 495 -5.17 14.62 0.73
CA ALA A 495 -4.51 13.81 1.75
C ALA A 495 -3.00 14.06 1.87
N ALA A 496 -2.35 14.55 0.80
CA ALA A 496 -0.93 14.91 0.81
C ALA A 496 -0.70 16.41 1.08
N GLY A 497 -1.75 17.22 1.17
CA GLY A 497 -1.66 18.64 1.49
C GLY A 497 -1.46 18.88 2.98
N SER A 498 -1.06 20.11 3.35
CA SER A 498 -0.75 20.49 4.72
C SER A 498 -1.97 20.47 5.66
N PHE A 499 -3.19 20.58 5.11
CA PHE A 499 -4.41 20.60 5.91
C PHE A 499 -5.52 19.76 5.29
N ALA A 500 -6.23 19.02 6.16
CA ALA A 500 -7.45 18.33 5.81
C ALA A 500 -8.59 19.32 5.42
N ALA A 501 -9.65 18.76 4.83
CA ALA A 501 -10.82 19.55 4.43
C ALA A 501 -11.51 20.19 5.65
N PRO A 502 -11.97 21.46 5.53
CA PRO A 502 -12.74 22.12 6.59
C PRO A 502 -13.95 21.29 7.02
N GLN A 503 -14.18 21.23 8.33
CA GLN A 503 -15.31 20.55 8.94
C GLN A 503 -16.45 21.53 9.26
N PRO A 504 -17.71 21.06 9.28
CA PRO A 504 -18.82 21.89 9.73
C PRO A 504 -18.70 22.22 11.22
N THR A 505 -19.16 23.41 11.62
CA THR A 505 -19.19 23.86 13.02
C THR A 505 -20.62 23.96 13.52
N PRO A 506 -20.91 23.59 14.79
CA PRO A 506 -22.19 23.87 15.44
C PRO A 506 -22.53 25.36 15.47
N VAL A 507 -23.81 25.69 15.63
CA VAL A 507 -24.32 27.08 15.66
C VAL A 507 -23.69 27.92 16.80
N ASN A 508 -23.33 27.27 17.92
CA ASN A 508 -22.76 27.92 19.10
C ASN A 508 -21.26 27.61 19.26
N ALA A 509 -20.56 27.30 18.16
CA ALA A 509 -19.13 27.01 18.19
C ALA A 509 -18.33 28.24 18.65
N THR A 510 -17.27 28.01 19.42
CA THR A 510 -16.36 29.07 19.85
C THR A 510 -15.41 29.48 18.71
N PRO A 511 -14.73 30.63 18.79
CA PRO A 511 -13.69 30.99 17.84
C PRO A 511 -12.60 29.93 17.62
N LEU A 512 -12.13 29.31 18.70
CA LEU A 512 -11.18 28.20 18.63
C LEU A 512 -11.76 27.00 17.88
N ASP A 513 -13.03 26.67 18.10
CA ASP A 513 -13.70 25.61 17.35
C ASP A 513 -13.81 25.94 15.86
N HIS A 514 -14.11 27.20 15.51
CA HIS A 514 -14.13 27.64 14.11
C HIS A 514 -12.76 27.55 13.44
N LEU A 515 -11.69 27.91 14.16
CA LEU A 515 -10.32 27.77 13.67
C LEU A 515 -9.92 26.29 13.50
N ALA A 516 -10.15 25.47 14.52
CA ALA A 516 -9.85 24.04 14.49
C ALA A 516 -10.62 23.32 13.37
N ALA A 517 -11.92 23.62 13.22
CA ALA A 517 -12.75 23.04 12.16
C ALA A 517 -12.29 23.46 10.77
N TYR A 518 -11.90 24.72 10.58
CA TYR A 518 -11.35 25.18 9.30
C TYR A 518 -10.06 24.43 8.91
N LEU A 519 -9.26 24.04 9.91
CA LEU A 519 -8.04 23.26 9.75
C LEU A 519 -8.28 21.74 9.84
N GLY A 520 -9.54 21.32 9.73
CA GLY A 520 -9.93 19.94 9.49
C GLY A 520 -10.27 19.10 10.73
N ARG A 521 -10.34 19.70 11.91
CA ARG A 521 -10.73 18.98 13.14
C ARG A 521 -12.24 18.83 13.21
N THR A 522 -12.72 17.66 13.63
CA THR A 522 -14.13 17.48 13.92
C THR A 522 -14.47 18.13 15.27
N VAL A 523 -15.39 19.10 15.24
CA VAL A 523 -15.91 19.75 16.44
C VAL A 523 -17.23 19.07 16.83
N THR A 524 -17.25 18.48 18.02
CA THR A 524 -18.45 17.86 18.62
C THR A 524 -18.98 18.63 19.80
#